data_AF-A0A9P0F3N7-F1
#
_entry.id   AF-A0A9P0F3N7-F1
#
_cell.length_a   1.000
_cell.length_b   1.000
_cell.length_c   1.000
_cell.angle_alpha   90.00
_cell.angle_beta   90.00
_cell.angle_gamma   90.00
#
_symmetry.space_group_name_H-M   'P 1'
#
loop_
_entity.id
_entity.type
_entity.pdbx_description
1 polymer ?
#
loop_
_entity_poly.entity_id
_entity_poly.type
_entity_poly.pdbx_seq_one_letter_code
_entity_poly.pdbx_strand_id
1 'polypeptide(L)'
;MGGVAGSLFEHEIMSYVPASRPASPRGSPHASPGLPRANINIRAPAPHRRDFEAKLRNFYKVLESKGYGQGPGKLKLHIRRDHLLEDAFNKIMCASKKDLQKCKLYAQFDHEEGLDYGGPSREFFFLLSRELFNPYYGLFEYSANDTYTVQVSPMSAFVDNQHEWFRFSGRVLGLALVHQYLLDVFFTRPFYKALLRMPMSLSDLESLDSEFHQSLLWIKERDISNEVLDLTFAVTEEVFGQPVERELKAGGRNIPVTEKNKKEYIERIVRWRLERGVAEQTESLVRGFYEVVNPRLVSVFDARELELVIAGTAEIDLIDWRNNTEYRSGYHDSHAVIQWFWCAIERFSNEQRLRLLQFVTGTSSVPYEGFSALRGSTGPRKFCIEKWGKPNSLPRAHTCFNRLDLPPYPTPETLYEKLLLAVEETNTFGIE
;
A
#
# COMPACT_ATOMS: atom_id res chain seq x y z
N MET A 1 38.02 -30.86 3.67
CA MET A 1 37.03 -30.33 2.73
C MET A 1 35.85 -29.85 3.54
N GLY A 2 35.47 -28.58 3.38
CA GLY A 2 34.53 -27.87 4.25
C GLY A 2 35.25 -26.82 5.09
N GLY A 3 35.49 -25.64 4.50
CA GLY A 3 36.17 -24.52 5.13
C GLY A 3 35.39 -23.21 4.95
N VAL A 4 34.99 -22.68 6.10
CA VAL A 4 34.52 -21.34 6.48
C VAL A 4 34.93 -20.17 5.57
N ALA A 5 33.96 -19.32 5.23
CA ALA A 5 34.06 -17.85 5.13
C ALA A 5 32.61 -17.30 5.20
N GLY A 6 32.15 -16.48 6.16
CA GLY A 6 32.86 -15.61 7.08
C GLY A 6 32.98 -14.20 6.49
N SER A 7 32.03 -13.33 6.84
CA SER A 7 32.08 -11.86 6.93
C SER A 7 32.84 -11.09 5.84
N LEU A 8 32.15 -10.19 5.14
CA LEU A 8 32.68 -8.91 4.63
C LEU A 8 31.53 -8.15 3.95
N PHE A 9 30.84 -7.27 4.68
CA PHE A 9 30.24 -6.02 4.17
C PHE A 9 29.78 -5.19 5.38
N GLU A 10 30.75 -4.80 6.21
CA GLU A 10 30.61 -3.69 7.14
C GLU A 10 31.58 -2.58 6.68
N HIS A 11 31.07 -1.34 6.73
CA HIS A 11 31.76 -0.06 6.53
C HIS A 11 32.05 0.40 5.09
N GLU A 12 31.17 1.28 4.58
CA GLU A 12 31.52 2.68 4.25
C GLU A 12 30.24 3.45 3.82
N ILE A 13 29.51 4.00 4.79
CA ILE A 13 28.48 5.02 4.51
C ILE A 13 29.12 6.38 4.81
N MET A 14 29.47 7.09 3.73
CA MET A 14 29.96 8.46 3.79
C MET A 14 28.88 9.37 4.37
N SER A 15 29.15 9.95 5.54
CA SER A 15 28.37 11.03 6.13
C SER A 15 28.53 12.31 5.30
N TYR A 16 27.46 12.76 4.64
CA TYR A 16 27.39 14.10 4.08
C TYR A 16 26.36 14.93 4.86
N VAL A 17 26.85 15.98 5.53
CA VAL A 17 26.05 16.95 6.30
C VAL A 17 25.77 18.17 5.42
N PRO A 18 24.51 18.48 5.06
CA PRO A 18 24.22 19.72 4.36
C PRO A 18 24.21 20.89 5.35
N ALA A 19 24.95 21.93 4.97
CA ALA A 19 25.14 23.16 5.71
C ALA A 19 23.82 23.93 5.98
N SER A 20 23.75 24.46 7.20
CA SER A 20 22.78 25.46 7.66
C SER A 20 22.65 26.65 6.70
N ARG A 21 21.42 27.03 6.36
CA ARG A 21 21.10 28.34 5.74
C ARG A 21 20.05 29.11 6.55
N PRO A 22 20.06 30.46 6.45
CA PRO A 22 19.69 31.34 7.54
C PRO A 22 18.23 31.83 7.47
N ALA A 23 17.82 32.40 8.59
CA ALA A 23 16.51 32.96 8.91
C ALA A 23 15.90 33.88 7.83
N SER A 24 14.58 33.79 7.68
CA SER A 24 13.76 34.81 7.00
C SER A 24 12.90 35.56 8.02
N PRO A 25 12.73 36.90 7.90
CA PRO A 25 12.08 37.73 8.91
C PRO A 25 10.56 37.90 8.72
N ARG A 26 9.94 38.30 9.84
CA ARG A 26 8.53 38.62 10.12
C ARG A 26 7.77 39.44 9.06
N GLY A 27 6.45 39.22 9.02
CA GLY A 27 5.45 40.21 8.60
C GLY A 27 4.00 39.71 8.70
N SER A 28 3.33 39.96 9.82
CA SER A 28 1.85 40.01 9.91
C SER A 28 1.34 41.39 9.48
N PRO A 29 0.07 41.55 9.06
CA PRO A 29 -0.88 42.16 10.00
C PRO A 29 -2.37 41.71 9.90
N HIS A 30 -2.99 41.74 11.09
CA HIS A 30 -4.36 42.15 11.48
C HIS A 30 -5.68 41.51 10.95
N ALA A 31 -6.38 40.94 11.95
CA ALA A 31 -7.73 41.27 12.45
C ALA A 31 -8.98 40.62 11.81
N SER A 32 -9.65 39.80 12.65
CA SER A 32 -11.00 39.23 12.51
C SER A 32 -12.12 40.29 12.59
N PRO A 33 -13.37 39.95 12.21
CA PRO A 33 -14.34 39.61 13.27
C PRO A 33 -15.42 38.56 12.90
N GLY A 34 -15.93 37.86 13.92
CA GLY A 34 -17.33 37.40 13.96
C GLY A 34 -17.60 35.90 13.76
N LEU A 35 -17.73 35.16 14.86
CA LEU A 35 -18.45 33.87 14.91
C LEU A 35 -19.96 34.09 14.72
N PRO A 36 -20.63 33.20 13.99
CA PRO A 36 -21.82 32.59 14.58
C PRO A 36 -21.88 31.06 14.39
N ARG A 37 -22.10 30.38 15.52
CA ARG A 37 -22.85 29.12 15.73
C ARG A 37 -22.59 27.95 14.76
N ALA A 38 -21.94 26.93 15.32
CA ALA A 38 -21.84 25.58 14.79
C ALA A 38 -23.22 25.00 14.43
N ASN A 39 -23.46 24.82 13.13
CA ASN A 39 -24.40 23.84 12.62
C ASN A 39 -23.58 22.66 12.07
N ILE A 40 -23.78 21.51 12.69
CA ILE A 40 -23.28 20.20 12.26
C ILE A 40 -23.94 19.88 10.92
N ASN A 41 -23.36 20.36 9.83
CA ASN A 41 -23.68 19.89 8.50
C ASN A 41 -22.78 18.68 8.25
N ILE A 42 -23.36 17.48 8.34
CA ILE A 42 -22.85 16.27 7.69
C ILE A 42 -22.79 16.60 6.20
N ARG A 43 -21.66 17.14 5.76
CA ARG A 43 -21.44 17.52 4.37
C ARG A 43 -21.52 16.23 3.58
N ALA A 44 -22.48 16.15 2.66
CA ALA A 44 -22.58 15.01 1.77
C ALA A 44 -21.18 14.72 1.18
N PRO A 45 -20.69 13.47 1.23
CA PRO A 45 -19.35 13.16 0.73
C PRO A 45 -19.23 13.62 -0.72
N ALA A 46 -18.05 14.13 -1.08
CA ALA A 46 -17.80 14.70 -2.40
C ALA A 46 -18.29 13.75 -3.52
N PRO A 47 -18.83 14.25 -4.64
CA PRO A 47 -19.42 13.43 -5.71
C PRO A 47 -18.52 12.27 -6.17
N HIS A 48 -17.21 12.50 -6.26
CA HIS A 48 -16.20 11.48 -6.59
C HIS A 48 -16.11 10.35 -5.56
N ARG A 49 -16.30 10.62 -4.27
CA ARG A 49 -16.29 9.60 -3.21
C ARG A 49 -17.51 8.67 -3.31
N ARG A 50 -18.71 9.24 -3.55
CA ARG A 50 -19.94 8.45 -3.70
C ARG A 50 -19.91 7.53 -4.92
N ASP A 51 -19.33 7.99 -6.02
CA ASP A 51 -19.18 7.20 -7.24
C ASP A 51 -18.27 6.00 -7.01
N PHE A 52 -17.09 6.20 -6.41
CA PHE A 52 -16.17 5.10 -6.09
C PHE A 52 -16.77 4.09 -5.10
N GLU A 53 -17.42 4.53 -4.02
CA GLU A 53 -18.06 3.60 -3.07
C GLU A 53 -19.13 2.73 -3.76
N ALA A 54 -19.89 3.30 -4.71
CA ALA A 54 -20.86 2.54 -5.50
C ALA A 54 -20.17 1.54 -6.45
N LYS A 55 -19.09 1.96 -7.14
CA LYS A 55 -18.27 1.06 -7.96
C LYS A 55 -17.72 -0.10 -7.14
N LEU A 56 -17.16 0.17 -5.97
CA LEU A 56 -16.56 -0.83 -5.08
C LEU A 56 -17.59 -1.86 -4.60
N ARG A 57 -18.75 -1.41 -4.12
CA ARG A 57 -19.85 -2.31 -3.74
C ARG A 57 -20.31 -3.18 -4.91
N ASN A 58 -20.45 -2.59 -6.10
CA ASN A 58 -20.85 -3.34 -7.28
C ASN A 58 -19.78 -4.36 -7.71
N PHE A 59 -18.50 -3.98 -7.68
CA PHE A 59 -17.38 -4.87 -7.98
C PHE A 59 -17.40 -6.12 -7.10
N TYR A 60 -17.52 -5.97 -5.78
CA TYR A 60 -17.56 -7.11 -4.87
C TYR A 60 -18.83 -7.95 -4.99
N LYS A 61 -19.98 -7.33 -5.26
CA LYS A 61 -21.22 -8.06 -5.59
C LYS A 61 -21.05 -8.93 -6.84
N VAL A 62 -20.37 -8.40 -7.87
CA VAL A 62 -20.08 -9.15 -9.10
C VAL A 62 -19.08 -10.27 -8.83
N LEU A 63 -18.04 -10.05 -8.03
CA LEU A 63 -17.11 -11.11 -7.63
C LEU A 63 -17.82 -12.24 -6.88
N GLU A 64 -18.65 -11.90 -5.90
CA GLU A 64 -19.43 -12.85 -5.11
C GLU A 64 -20.40 -13.66 -5.99
N SER A 65 -21.17 -13.01 -6.86
CA SER A 65 -22.07 -13.71 -7.79
C SER A 65 -21.35 -14.65 -8.75
N LYS A 66 -20.08 -14.36 -9.06
CA LYS A 66 -19.20 -15.23 -9.85
C LYS A 66 -18.47 -16.27 -9.01
N GLY A 67 -18.73 -16.35 -7.71
CA GLY A 67 -18.17 -17.32 -6.77
C GLY A 67 -16.70 -17.08 -6.39
N TYR A 68 -16.18 -15.86 -6.56
CA TYR A 68 -14.82 -15.55 -6.16
C TYR A 68 -14.67 -15.61 -4.64
N GLY A 69 -13.70 -16.35 -4.14
CA GLY A 69 -13.47 -16.53 -2.70
C GLY A 69 -14.63 -17.15 -1.91
N GLN A 70 -15.65 -17.70 -2.58
CA GLN A 70 -16.88 -18.25 -1.95
C GLN A 70 -17.13 -19.72 -2.27
N GLY A 71 -16.26 -20.35 -3.05
CA GLY A 71 -16.34 -21.75 -3.43
C GLY A 71 -16.24 -22.69 -2.23
N PRO A 72 -16.68 -23.96 -2.39
CA PRO A 72 -16.69 -24.94 -1.31
C PRO A 72 -15.28 -25.39 -0.86
N GLY A 73 -14.27 -25.21 -1.72
CA GLY A 73 -12.88 -25.53 -1.42
C GLY A 73 -12.21 -24.49 -0.52
N LYS A 74 -11.16 -24.93 0.19
CA LYS A 74 -10.32 -24.09 1.04
C LYS A 74 -8.90 -24.06 0.50
N LEU A 75 -8.35 -22.87 0.29
CA LEU A 75 -6.92 -22.65 0.06
C LEU A 75 -6.26 -22.45 1.43
N LYS A 76 -5.73 -23.52 1.99
CA LYS A 76 -5.05 -23.51 3.30
C LYS A 76 -3.58 -23.18 3.13
N LEU A 77 -3.13 -22.12 3.78
CA LEU A 77 -1.75 -21.69 3.83
C LEU A 77 -1.23 -21.98 5.25
N HIS A 78 -0.41 -23.03 5.37
CA HIS A 78 0.33 -23.31 6.60
C HIS A 78 1.67 -22.60 6.51
N ILE A 79 1.93 -21.70 7.44
CA ILE A 79 3.01 -20.71 7.37
C ILE A 79 3.85 -20.77 8.64
N ARG A 80 5.15 -20.97 8.50
CA ARG A 80 6.10 -20.75 9.60
C ARG A 80 6.51 -19.29 9.60
N ARG A 81 6.46 -18.61 10.75
CA ARG A 81 6.82 -17.18 10.84
C ARG A 81 8.21 -16.90 10.28
N ASP A 82 9.18 -17.75 10.59
CA ASP A 82 10.58 -17.61 10.14
C ASP A 82 10.80 -17.96 8.66
N HIS A 83 9.79 -18.50 7.97
CA HIS A 83 9.87 -18.91 6.55
C HIS A 83 8.66 -18.39 5.76
N LEU A 84 8.16 -17.21 6.13
CA LEU A 84 6.91 -16.62 5.62
C LEU A 84 6.89 -16.55 4.07
N LEU A 85 7.93 -15.97 3.46
CA LEU A 85 8.02 -15.84 2.00
C LEU A 85 8.09 -17.20 1.29
N GLU A 86 8.92 -18.11 1.79
CA GLU A 86 9.13 -19.43 1.17
C GLU A 86 7.83 -20.27 1.20
N ASP A 87 7.19 -20.36 2.37
CA ASP A 87 5.96 -21.13 2.54
C ASP A 87 4.82 -20.53 1.71
N ALA A 88 4.70 -19.20 1.68
CA ALA A 88 3.73 -18.49 0.86
C ALA A 88 3.95 -18.75 -0.64
N PHE A 89 5.19 -18.60 -1.11
CA PHE A 89 5.57 -18.83 -2.50
C PHE A 89 5.20 -20.25 -2.94
N ASN A 90 5.66 -21.26 -2.19
CA ASN A 90 5.43 -22.67 -2.52
C ASN A 90 3.92 -22.99 -2.60
N LYS A 91 3.12 -22.55 -1.63
CA LYS A 91 1.68 -22.84 -1.60
C LYS A 91 0.89 -22.09 -2.67
N ILE A 92 1.14 -20.79 -2.83
CA ILE A 92 0.39 -19.95 -3.77
C ILE A 92 0.77 -20.28 -5.21
N MET A 93 2.03 -20.60 -5.50
CA MET A 93 2.49 -20.93 -6.84
C MET A 93 2.03 -22.32 -7.30
N CYS A 94 1.90 -23.28 -6.38
CA CYS A 94 1.34 -24.61 -6.69
C CYS A 94 -0.18 -24.60 -6.87
N ALA A 95 -0.90 -23.58 -6.39
CA ALA A 95 -2.35 -23.51 -6.49
C ALA A 95 -2.81 -23.32 -7.95
N SER A 96 -3.90 -24.00 -8.32
CA SER A 96 -4.50 -23.85 -9.63
C SER A 96 -5.21 -22.50 -9.76
N LYS A 97 -5.37 -22.02 -11.00
CA LYS A 97 -6.14 -20.81 -11.29
C LYS A 97 -7.56 -20.86 -10.69
N LYS A 98 -8.20 -22.03 -10.74
CA LYS A 98 -9.55 -22.23 -10.21
C LYS A 98 -9.57 -22.09 -8.69
N ASP A 99 -8.57 -22.64 -8.00
CA ASP A 99 -8.49 -22.58 -6.54
C ASP A 99 -8.20 -21.15 -6.06
N LEU A 100 -7.25 -20.47 -6.70
CA LEU A 100 -6.94 -19.06 -6.41
C LEU A 100 -8.16 -18.14 -6.60
N GLN A 101 -9.00 -18.44 -7.60
CA GLN A 101 -10.20 -17.66 -7.87
C GLN A 101 -11.34 -17.98 -6.91
N LYS A 102 -11.58 -19.27 -6.63
CA LYS A 102 -12.83 -19.73 -6.03
C LYS A 102 -12.71 -20.11 -4.57
N CYS A 103 -11.59 -20.65 -4.12
CA CYS A 103 -11.48 -21.16 -2.77
C CYS A 103 -11.52 -20.04 -1.74
N LYS A 104 -12.06 -20.35 -0.56
CA LYS A 104 -11.89 -19.50 0.63
C LYS A 104 -10.44 -19.61 1.10
N LEU A 105 -9.79 -18.49 1.39
CA LEU A 105 -8.41 -18.45 1.87
C LEU A 105 -8.36 -18.55 3.39
N TYR A 106 -7.47 -19.41 3.87
CA TYR A 106 -7.25 -19.65 5.29
C TYR A 106 -5.75 -19.74 5.56
N ALA A 107 -5.18 -18.72 6.22
CA ALA A 107 -3.81 -18.78 6.70
C ALA A 107 -3.78 -19.28 8.15
N GLN A 108 -2.80 -20.13 8.46
CA GLN A 108 -2.54 -20.65 9.79
C GLN A 108 -1.04 -20.60 10.04
N PHE A 109 -0.65 -19.98 11.16
CA PHE A 109 0.73 -20.01 11.61
C PHE A 109 1.01 -21.30 12.39
N ASP A 110 2.15 -21.93 12.11
CA ASP A 110 2.55 -23.15 12.79
C ASP A 110 2.75 -22.90 14.30
N HIS A 111 2.36 -23.88 15.11
CA HIS A 111 2.40 -23.82 16.59
C HIS A 111 1.52 -22.75 17.26
N GLU A 112 0.68 -22.04 16.50
CA GLU A 112 -0.29 -21.09 17.04
C GLU A 112 -1.71 -21.65 16.99
N GLU A 113 -2.37 -21.73 18.17
CA GLU A 113 -3.78 -22.05 18.27
C GLU A 113 -4.65 -20.87 17.82
N GLY A 114 -4.79 -20.70 16.51
CA GLY A 114 -5.73 -19.77 15.92
C GLY A 114 -7.10 -20.41 15.71
N LEU A 115 -8.13 -19.96 16.43
CA LEU A 115 -9.51 -20.21 16.00
C LEU A 115 -9.76 -19.42 14.72
N ASP A 116 -10.14 -20.16 13.66
CA ASP A 116 -10.06 -19.74 12.26
C ASP A 116 -11.13 -18.71 11.86
N TYR A 117 -10.94 -17.49 12.37
CA TYR A 117 -11.79 -16.33 12.20
C TYR A 117 -11.07 -15.23 11.38
N GLY A 118 -10.22 -15.58 10.42
CA GLY A 118 -9.66 -14.62 9.45
C GLY A 118 -8.77 -13.48 9.99
N GLY A 119 -8.45 -13.47 11.29
CA GLY A 119 -7.39 -12.63 11.87
C GLY A 119 -6.00 -13.06 11.38
N PRO A 120 -5.63 -14.36 11.47
CA PRO A 120 -4.35 -14.86 10.95
C PRO A 120 -4.16 -14.58 9.45
N SER A 121 -5.20 -14.69 8.63
CA SER A 121 -5.12 -14.32 7.21
C SER A 121 -4.83 -12.84 6.98
N ARG A 122 -5.39 -11.93 7.79
CA ARG A 122 -5.09 -10.48 7.68
C ARG A 122 -3.64 -10.19 8.03
N GLU A 123 -3.20 -10.74 9.16
CA GLU A 123 -1.81 -10.62 9.59
C GLU A 123 -0.84 -11.21 8.56
N PHE A 124 -1.17 -12.38 8.00
CA PHE A 124 -0.38 -12.99 6.92
C PHE A 124 -0.18 -12.04 5.73
N PHE A 125 -1.25 -11.40 5.22
CA PHE A 125 -1.12 -10.46 4.11
C PHE A 125 -0.34 -9.20 4.49
N PHE A 126 -0.51 -8.69 5.71
CA PHE A 126 0.27 -7.58 6.23
C PHE A 126 1.77 -7.90 6.29
N LEU A 127 2.15 -9.02 6.89
CA LEU A 127 3.55 -9.45 6.99
C LEU A 127 4.13 -9.76 5.61
N LEU A 128 3.38 -10.49 4.78
CA LEU A 128 3.82 -10.88 3.44
C LEU A 128 4.03 -9.66 2.55
N SER A 129 3.18 -8.63 2.62
CA SER A 129 3.39 -7.42 1.81
C SER A 129 4.69 -6.71 2.17
N ARG A 130 5.02 -6.62 3.46
CA ARG A 130 6.25 -5.97 3.91
C ARG A 130 7.50 -6.73 3.48
N GLU A 131 7.44 -8.06 3.51
CA GLU A 131 8.57 -8.89 3.12
C GLU A 131 8.71 -8.98 1.59
N LEU A 132 7.63 -9.27 0.87
CA LEU A 132 7.64 -9.48 -0.58
C LEU A 132 8.04 -8.24 -1.37
N PHE A 133 7.60 -7.07 -0.94
CA PHE A 133 7.88 -5.81 -1.62
C PHE A 133 9.07 -5.06 -1.02
N ASN A 134 9.86 -5.72 -0.16
CA ASN A 134 11.07 -5.14 0.43
C ASN A 134 12.15 -4.95 -0.67
N PRO A 135 12.66 -3.73 -0.87
CA PRO A 135 13.72 -3.47 -1.84
C PRO A 135 15.01 -4.26 -1.64
N TYR A 136 15.25 -4.77 -0.43
CA TYR A 136 16.41 -5.59 -0.11
C TYR A 136 16.55 -6.84 -1.00
N TYR A 137 15.44 -7.41 -1.47
CA TYR A 137 15.45 -8.58 -2.34
C TYR A 137 15.72 -8.27 -3.82
N GLY A 138 15.86 -6.98 -4.20
CA GLY A 138 16.21 -6.55 -5.56
C GLY A 138 15.10 -6.68 -6.61
N LEU A 139 13.93 -7.23 -6.26
CA LEU A 139 12.76 -7.29 -7.14
C LEU A 139 12.09 -5.92 -7.32
N PHE A 140 12.06 -5.15 -6.23
CA PHE A 140 11.43 -3.84 -6.16
C PHE A 140 12.42 -2.79 -5.65
N GLU A 141 12.12 -1.53 -5.86
CA GLU A 141 12.91 -0.40 -5.37
C GLU A 141 12.00 0.77 -4.96
N TYR A 142 12.53 1.68 -4.14
CA TYR A 142 11.87 2.95 -3.87
C TYR A 142 11.95 3.87 -5.09
N SER A 143 10.85 4.55 -5.40
CA SER A 143 10.75 5.33 -6.63
C SER A 143 11.44 6.69 -6.59
N ALA A 144 11.63 7.25 -5.39
CA ALA A 144 12.34 8.51 -5.18
C ALA A 144 12.81 8.62 -3.72
N ASN A 145 13.82 9.45 -3.48
CA ASN A 145 14.24 9.80 -2.12
C ASN A 145 13.05 10.46 -1.39
N ASP A 146 12.82 10.07 -0.14
CA ASP A 146 11.74 10.58 0.74
C ASP A 146 10.30 10.22 0.33
N THR A 147 10.10 9.42 -0.73
CA THR A 147 8.78 8.91 -1.12
C THR A 147 8.74 7.40 -0.94
N TYR A 148 7.99 6.91 0.05
CA TYR A 148 7.85 5.48 0.36
C TYR A 148 6.95 4.73 -0.63
N THR A 149 6.96 5.12 -1.91
CA THR A 149 6.29 4.36 -2.97
C THR A 149 7.27 3.40 -3.64
N VAL A 150 6.77 2.20 -3.90
CA VAL A 150 7.54 1.08 -4.45
C VAL A 150 7.26 0.90 -5.94
N GLN A 151 8.29 0.56 -6.72
CA GLN A 151 8.19 0.20 -8.13
C GLN A 151 9.02 -1.05 -8.44
N VAL A 152 8.79 -1.65 -9.61
CA VAL A 152 9.62 -2.76 -10.11
C VAL A 152 11.03 -2.23 -10.34
N SER A 153 12.04 -2.93 -9.80
CA SER A 153 13.42 -2.53 -10.03
C SER A 153 13.88 -3.03 -11.40
N PRO A 154 14.53 -2.19 -12.24
CA PRO A 154 15.22 -2.67 -13.44
C PRO A 154 16.32 -3.70 -13.12
N MET A 155 16.90 -3.64 -11.91
CA MET A 155 17.95 -4.58 -11.47
C MET A 155 17.40 -5.97 -11.14
N SER A 156 16.08 -6.12 -11.02
CA SER A 156 15.42 -7.42 -10.84
C SER A 156 15.72 -8.41 -11.98
N ALA A 157 16.18 -7.92 -13.14
CA ALA A 157 16.63 -8.76 -14.25
C ALA A 157 17.80 -9.69 -13.86
N PHE A 158 18.55 -9.36 -12.80
CA PHE A 158 19.66 -10.16 -12.28
C PHE A 158 19.27 -11.07 -11.10
N VAL A 159 18.01 -11.03 -10.68
CA VAL A 159 17.50 -11.89 -9.59
C VAL A 159 17.13 -13.25 -10.18
N ASP A 160 17.58 -14.32 -9.54
CA ASP A 160 17.25 -15.68 -9.94
C ASP A 160 15.73 -15.91 -9.89
N ASN A 161 15.20 -16.58 -10.92
CA ASN A 161 13.78 -16.91 -11.02
C ASN A 161 12.82 -15.70 -10.95
N GLN A 162 13.30 -14.50 -11.32
CA GLN A 162 12.55 -13.25 -11.21
C GLN A 162 11.14 -13.29 -11.83
N HIS A 163 10.94 -13.96 -12.97
CA HIS A 163 9.61 -14.08 -13.58
C HIS A 163 8.59 -14.81 -12.70
N GLU A 164 9.00 -15.85 -11.96
CA GLU A 164 8.08 -16.55 -11.05
C GLU A 164 7.86 -15.76 -9.76
N TRP A 165 8.86 -15.01 -9.29
CA TRP A 165 8.68 -14.06 -8.18
C TRP A 165 7.68 -12.95 -8.53
N PHE A 166 7.81 -12.32 -9.71
CA PHE A 166 6.83 -11.33 -10.15
C PHE A 166 5.44 -11.93 -10.35
N ARG A 167 5.34 -13.13 -10.93
CA ARG A 167 4.07 -13.85 -11.02
C ARG A 167 3.48 -14.14 -9.64
N PHE A 168 4.29 -14.52 -8.66
CA PHE A 168 3.88 -14.69 -7.28
C PHE A 168 3.35 -13.37 -6.69
N SER A 169 4.07 -12.26 -6.83
CA SER A 169 3.61 -10.92 -6.41
C SER A 169 2.27 -10.54 -7.03
N GLY A 170 2.10 -10.82 -8.33
CA GLY A 170 0.82 -10.65 -9.01
C GLY A 170 -0.31 -11.47 -8.39
N ARG A 171 -0.06 -12.76 -8.10
CA ARG A 171 -1.05 -13.62 -7.43
C ARG A 171 -1.41 -13.11 -6.04
N VAL A 172 -0.43 -12.66 -5.26
CA VAL A 172 -0.63 -12.10 -3.92
C VAL A 172 -1.53 -10.86 -3.99
N LEU A 173 -1.25 -9.91 -4.90
CA LEU A 173 -2.09 -8.73 -5.13
C LEU A 173 -3.53 -9.12 -5.51
N GLY A 174 -3.67 -10.13 -6.37
CA GLY A 174 -4.98 -10.61 -6.80
C GLY A 174 -5.76 -11.29 -5.67
N LEU A 175 -5.10 -12.09 -4.83
CA LEU A 175 -5.71 -12.73 -3.68
C LEU A 175 -6.15 -11.70 -2.63
N ALA A 176 -5.30 -10.70 -2.36
CA ALA A 176 -5.63 -9.58 -1.48
C ALA A 176 -6.90 -8.87 -1.95
N LEU A 177 -7.00 -8.59 -3.25
CA LEU A 177 -8.18 -7.99 -3.89
C LEU A 177 -9.44 -8.88 -3.78
N VAL A 178 -9.34 -10.19 -4.06
CA VAL A 178 -10.49 -11.10 -3.97
C VAL A 178 -11.03 -11.24 -2.54
N HIS A 179 -10.11 -11.34 -1.58
CA HIS A 179 -10.45 -11.61 -0.19
C HIS A 179 -10.62 -10.34 0.67
N GLN A 180 -10.43 -9.16 0.07
CA GLN A 180 -10.59 -7.85 0.73
C GLN A 180 -9.61 -7.66 1.88
N TYR A 181 -8.36 -8.11 1.70
CA TYR A 181 -7.26 -7.85 2.61
C TYR A 181 -6.45 -6.67 2.09
N LEU A 182 -6.14 -5.74 3.00
CA LEU A 182 -5.29 -4.59 2.70
C LEU A 182 -3.82 -5.00 2.80
N LEU A 183 -3.00 -4.45 1.92
CA LEU A 183 -1.55 -4.63 1.93
C LEU A 183 -0.87 -3.39 2.50
N ASP A 184 0.18 -3.59 3.27
CA ASP A 184 1.01 -2.51 3.84
C ASP A 184 2.14 -2.14 2.85
N VAL A 185 1.73 -1.64 1.69
CA VAL A 185 2.63 -1.19 0.62
C VAL A 185 1.91 -0.20 -0.28
N PHE A 186 2.61 0.86 -0.68
CA PHE A 186 2.12 1.84 -1.63
C PHE A 186 2.97 1.75 -2.91
N PHE A 187 2.34 1.53 -4.05
CA PHE A 187 3.04 1.50 -5.33
C PHE A 187 2.95 2.82 -6.07
N THR A 188 3.83 3.02 -7.05
CA THR A 188 3.73 4.16 -7.95
C THR A 188 2.49 4.06 -8.84
N ARG A 189 1.98 5.21 -9.31
CA ARG A 189 0.82 5.24 -10.21
C ARG A 189 1.03 4.40 -11.50
N PRO A 190 2.20 4.42 -12.16
CA PRO A 190 2.51 3.51 -13.26
C PRO A 190 2.29 2.03 -12.93
N PHE A 191 2.62 1.60 -11.72
CA PHE A 191 2.43 0.21 -11.30
C PHE A 191 0.94 -0.20 -11.37
N TYR A 192 0.05 0.61 -10.80
CA TYR A 192 -1.39 0.36 -10.86
C TYR A 192 -1.94 0.48 -12.28
N LYS A 193 -1.43 1.42 -13.09
CA LYS A 193 -1.78 1.51 -14.51
C LYS A 193 -1.39 0.27 -15.28
N ALA A 194 -0.23 -0.32 -15.00
CA ALA A 194 0.21 -1.56 -15.63
C ALA A 194 -0.73 -2.73 -15.31
N LEU A 195 -1.14 -2.88 -14.04
CA LEU A 195 -2.16 -3.86 -13.60
C LEU A 195 -3.50 -3.70 -14.32
N LEU A 196 -3.87 -2.47 -14.68
CA LEU A 196 -5.12 -2.13 -15.38
C LEU A 196 -4.96 -2.09 -16.91
N ARG A 197 -3.74 -2.29 -17.44
CA ARG A 197 -3.40 -2.08 -18.87
C ARG A 197 -3.79 -0.69 -19.38
N MET A 198 -3.67 0.33 -18.52
CA MET A 198 -3.92 1.72 -18.87
C MET A 198 -2.69 2.35 -19.52
N PRO A 199 -2.87 3.28 -20.48
CA PRO A 199 -1.77 4.02 -21.07
C PRO A 199 -1.09 4.93 -20.04
N MET A 200 0.23 4.99 -20.13
CA MET A 200 1.02 5.98 -19.40
C MET A 200 0.80 7.38 -19.99
N SER A 201 0.94 8.38 -19.13
CA SER A 201 0.74 9.79 -19.43
C SER A 201 1.85 10.62 -18.81
N LEU A 202 2.05 11.84 -19.35
CA LEU A 202 3.11 12.74 -18.89
C LEU A 202 3.04 12.99 -17.37
N SER A 203 1.85 13.13 -16.79
CA SER A 203 1.68 13.37 -15.35
C SER A 203 2.08 12.18 -14.46
N ASP A 204 2.29 10.98 -15.02
CA ASP A 204 2.81 9.86 -14.24
C ASP A 204 4.32 9.97 -13.99
N LEU A 205 5.03 10.86 -14.70
CA LEU A 205 6.44 11.15 -14.44
C LEU A 205 6.65 12.18 -13.34
N GLU A 206 5.65 13.01 -13.02
CA GLU A 206 5.83 14.15 -12.11
C GLU A 206 6.38 13.74 -10.75
N SER A 207 5.91 12.62 -10.20
CA SER A 207 6.36 12.10 -8.90
C SER A 207 7.64 11.26 -8.96
N LEU A 208 8.09 10.88 -10.16
CA LEU A 208 9.26 10.02 -10.37
C LEU A 208 10.50 10.81 -10.79
N ASP A 209 10.29 11.80 -11.65
CA ASP A 209 11.33 12.62 -12.25
C ASP A 209 10.72 13.98 -12.63
N SER A 210 10.65 14.88 -11.63
CA SER A 210 10.00 16.17 -11.78
C SER A 210 10.71 17.08 -12.79
N GLU A 211 12.04 17.02 -12.87
CA GLU A 211 12.83 17.78 -13.83
C GLU A 211 12.56 17.32 -15.27
N PHE A 212 12.61 16.01 -15.50
CA PHE A 212 12.30 15.45 -16.82
C PHE A 212 10.84 15.71 -17.21
N HIS A 213 9.90 15.59 -16.26
CA HIS A 213 8.51 15.97 -16.46
C HIS A 213 8.36 17.42 -16.92
N GLN A 214 9.04 18.37 -16.27
CA GLN A 214 8.98 19.79 -16.64
C GLN A 214 9.58 20.05 -18.04
N SER A 215 10.67 19.35 -18.40
CA SER A 215 11.25 19.47 -19.75
C SER A 215 10.27 19.04 -20.85
N LEU A 216 9.55 17.93 -20.64
CA LEU A 216 8.56 17.44 -21.59
C LEU A 216 7.29 18.30 -21.60
N LEU A 217 6.89 18.86 -20.46
CA LEU A 217 5.78 19.78 -20.37
C LEU A 217 6.07 21.06 -21.15
N TRP A 218 7.30 21.58 -21.06
CA TRP A 218 7.75 22.71 -21.85
C TRP A 218 7.64 22.45 -23.37
N ILE A 219 8.13 21.29 -23.84
CA ILE A 219 8.02 20.88 -25.26
C ILE A 219 6.54 20.78 -25.67
N LYS A 220 5.69 20.24 -24.77
CA LYS A 220 4.26 20.07 -25.03
C LYS A 220 3.55 21.40 -25.24
N GLU A 221 3.86 22.40 -24.41
CA GLU A 221 3.12 23.66 -24.32
C GLU A 221 3.63 24.76 -25.25
N ARG A 222 4.92 24.74 -25.61
CA ARG A 222 5.53 25.77 -26.48
C ARG A 222 5.61 25.36 -27.93
N ASP A 223 5.50 26.32 -28.84
CA ASP A 223 5.80 26.12 -30.25
C ASP A 223 7.31 25.97 -30.44
N ILE A 224 7.74 24.80 -30.92
CA ILE A 224 9.17 24.47 -31.08
C ILE A 224 9.69 24.71 -32.51
N SER A 225 8.90 25.35 -33.39
CA SER A 225 9.26 25.52 -34.81
C SER A 225 10.55 26.31 -35.04
N ASN A 226 10.89 27.23 -34.13
CA ASN A 226 12.10 28.06 -34.19
C ASN A 226 13.14 27.68 -33.11
N GLU A 227 12.92 26.58 -32.38
CA GLU A 227 13.78 26.13 -31.30
C GLU A 227 14.79 25.10 -31.82
N VAL A 228 16.06 25.23 -31.44
CA VAL A 228 17.10 24.25 -31.78
C VAL A 228 17.22 23.27 -30.61
N LEU A 229 16.44 22.19 -30.67
CA LEU A 229 16.41 21.16 -29.62
C LEU A 229 17.28 19.94 -29.95
N ASP A 230 17.64 19.75 -31.23
CA ASP A 230 18.37 18.58 -31.73
C ASP A 230 17.82 17.22 -31.26
N LEU A 231 16.50 17.16 -31.05
CA LEU A 231 15.80 15.95 -30.64
C LEU A 231 15.41 15.12 -31.86
N THR A 232 15.60 13.81 -31.75
CA THR A 232 15.10 12.81 -32.70
C THR A 232 14.22 11.79 -31.95
N PHE A 233 13.61 10.84 -32.66
CA PHE A 233 12.89 9.73 -32.02
C PHE A 233 13.86 8.64 -31.54
N ALA A 234 14.95 9.03 -30.89
CA ALA A 234 15.93 8.16 -30.26
C ALA A 234 16.32 8.72 -28.89
N VAL A 235 16.85 7.84 -28.05
CA VAL A 235 17.31 8.18 -26.70
C VAL A 235 18.63 7.47 -26.41
N THR A 236 19.55 8.18 -25.78
CA THR A 236 20.81 7.61 -25.31
C THR A 236 20.65 7.19 -23.86
N GLU A 237 20.89 5.90 -23.59
CA GLU A 237 20.97 5.37 -22.23
C GLU A 237 22.38 4.89 -21.95
N GLU A 238 22.80 4.98 -20.69
CA GLU A 238 24.07 4.42 -20.25
C GLU A 238 23.83 2.99 -19.76
N VAL A 239 24.43 2.01 -20.44
CA VAL A 239 24.35 0.59 -20.11
C VAL A 239 25.77 0.11 -19.84
N PHE A 240 26.06 -0.28 -18.59
CA PHE A 240 27.41 -0.67 -18.14
C PHE A 240 28.50 0.37 -18.47
N GLY A 241 28.19 1.66 -18.28
CA GLY A 241 29.13 2.75 -18.55
C GLY A 241 29.31 3.09 -20.04
N GLN A 242 28.55 2.45 -20.93
CA GLN A 242 28.60 2.71 -22.38
C GLN A 242 27.31 3.40 -22.85
N PRO A 243 27.41 4.50 -23.61
CA PRO A 243 26.24 5.14 -24.20
C PRO A 243 25.69 4.26 -25.32
N VAL A 244 24.46 3.78 -25.16
CA VAL A 244 23.72 3.00 -26.14
C VAL A 244 22.53 3.81 -26.61
N GLU A 245 22.45 4.06 -27.91
CA GLU A 245 21.33 4.79 -28.51
C GLU A 245 20.20 3.81 -28.90
N ARG A 246 19.00 4.03 -28.36
CA ARG A 246 17.79 3.26 -28.67
C ARG A 246 16.78 4.09 -29.43
N GLU A 247 16.19 3.48 -30.45
CA GLU A 247 15.10 4.08 -31.21
C GLU A 247 13.77 3.95 -30.48
N LEU A 248 13.02 5.06 -30.38
CA LEU A 248 11.66 5.09 -29.84
C LEU A 248 10.62 4.57 -30.84
N LYS A 249 10.95 4.61 -32.13
CA LYS A 249 10.19 4.02 -33.25
C LYS A 249 11.13 3.67 -34.39
N ALA A 250 10.70 2.80 -35.30
CA ALA A 250 11.52 2.36 -36.42
C ALA A 250 12.07 3.55 -37.24
N GLY A 251 13.41 3.60 -37.40
CA GLY A 251 14.11 4.68 -38.11
C GLY A 251 14.17 5.99 -37.32
N GLY A 252 13.83 5.96 -36.03
CA GLY A 252 13.64 7.12 -35.17
C GLY A 252 14.86 8.03 -35.05
N ARG A 253 16.08 7.48 -35.20
CA ARG A 253 17.34 8.25 -35.19
C ARG A 253 17.37 9.35 -36.24
N ASN A 254 16.73 9.13 -37.39
CA ASN A 254 16.73 10.07 -38.51
C ASN A 254 15.45 10.92 -38.59
N ILE A 255 14.57 10.81 -37.59
CA ILE A 255 13.29 11.51 -37.58
C ILE A 255 13.38 12.65 -36.55
N PRO A 256 13.56 13.91 -36.98
CA PRO A 256 13.62 15.03 -36.05
C PRO A 256 12.27 15.28 -35.38
N VAL A 257 12.32 15.73 -34.13
CA VAL A 257 11.13 16.20 -33.41
C VAL A 257 10.77 17.60 -33.93
N THR A 258 9.51 17.77 -34.32
CA THR A 258 8.94 18.97 -34.92
C THR A 258 7.61 19.29 -34.25
N GLU A 259 7.11 20.50 -34.41
CA GLU A 259 5.81 20.90 -33.86
C GLU A 259 4.66 19.94 -34.25
N LYS A 260 4.73 19.36 -35.47
CA LYS A 260 3.74 18.41 -35.97
C LYS A 260 3.78 17.05 -35.28
N ASN A 261 4.95 16.60 -34.82
CA ASN A 261 5.14 15.23 -34.29
C ASN A 261 5.51 15.20 -32.79
N LYS A 262 5.68 16.35 -32.12
CA LYS A 262 6.10 16.43 -30.72
C LYS A 262 5.19 15.66 -29.75
N LYS A 263 3.88 15.57 -30.03
CA LYS A 263 2.94 14.78 -29.23
C LYS A 263 3.29 13.29 -29.25
N GLU A 264 3.58 12.75 -30.44
CA GLU A 264 4.01 11.35 -30.58
C GLU A 264 5.36 11.13 -29.89
N TYR A 265 6.31 12.08 -30.03
CA TYR A 265 7.58 12.01 -29.34
C TYR A 265 7.40 11.93 -27.82
N ILE A 266 6.59 12.83 -27.24
CA ILE A 266 6.27 12.84 -25.80
C ILE A 266 5.65 11.52 -25.35
N GLU A 267 4.66 11.00 -26.07
CA GLU A 267 4.04 9.71 -25.73
C GLU A 267 5.06 8.55 -25.72
N ARG A 268 5.96 8.53 -26.70
CA ARG A 268 6.98 7.48 -26.85
C ARG A 268 8.05 7.56 -25.77
N ILE A 269 8.57 8.77 -25.50
CA ILE A 269 9.63 8.96 -24.51
C ILE A 269 9.11 8.74 -23.08
N VAL A 270 7.87 9.14 -22.78
CA VAL A 270 7.21 8.85 -21.50
C VAL A 270 7.08 7.34 -21.31
N ARG A 271 6.56 6.62 -22.32
CA ARG A 271 6.46 5.16 -22.26
C ARG A 271 7.83 4.52 -22.03
N TRP A 272 8.83 4.90 -22.82
CA TRP A 272 10.18 4.37 -22.68
C TRP A 272 10.75 4.63 -21.27
N ARG A 273 10.59 5.85 -20.72
CA ARG A 273 11.12 6.20 -19.41
C ARG A 273 10.54 5.35 -18.28
N LEU A 274 9.24 5.03 -18.37
CA LEU A 274 8.50 4.28 -17.35
C LEU A 274 8.62 2.76 -17.49
N GLU A 275 8.81 2.25 -18.71
CA GLU A 275 8.77 0.80 -19.00
C GLU A 275 10.17 0.20 -19.26
N ARG A 276 11.21 1.02 -19.47
CA ARG A 276 12.57 0.53 -19.74
C ARG A 276 13.08 -0.36 -18.61
N GLY A 277 13.64 -1.51 -19.00
CA GLY A 277 14.25 -2.47 -18.06
C GLY A 277 13.27 -3.22 -17.16
N VAL A 278 11.96 -2.96 -17.23
CA VAL A 278 10.95 -3.57 -16.34
C VAL A 278 9.77 -4.23 -17.07
N ALA A 279 9.74 -4.18 -18.40
CA ALA A 279 8.59 -4.64 -19.19
C ALA A 279 8.25 -6.12 -18.99
N GLU A 280 9.25 -7.01 -19.01
CA GLU A 280 9.03 -8.47 -18.87
C GLU A 280 8.63 -8.86 -17.44
N GLN A 281 9.21 -8.17 -16.46
CA GLN A 281 8.90 -8.30 -15.04
C GLN A 281 7.47 -7.87 -14.76
N THR A 282 7.09 -6.71 -15.30
CA THR A 282 5.73 -6.17 -15.23
C THR A 282 4.74 -7.13 -15.90
N GLU A 283 5.07 -7.69 -17.06
CA GLU A 283 4.20 -8.67 -17.72
C GLU A 283 4.01 -9.93 -16.87
N SER A 284 5.07 -10.42 -16.23
CA SER A 284 5.01 -11.58 -15.34
C SER A 284 4.12 -11.31 -14.12
N LEU A 285 4.21 -10.10 -13.56
CA LEU A 285 3.37 -9.62 -12.48
C LEU A 285 1.90 -9.52 -12.89
N VAL A 286 1.61 -8.86 -14.01
CA VAL A 286 0.24 -8.72 -14.51
C VAL A 286 -0.36 -10.08 -14.86
N ARG A 287 0.43 -11.00 -15.42
CA ARG A 287 0.02 -12.39 -15.65
C ARG A 287 -0.43 -13.07 -14.36
N GLY A 288 0.35 -12.98 -13.29
CA GLY A 288 0.00 -13.53 -11.98
C GLY A 288 -1.29 -12.92 -11.41
N PHE A 289 -1.43 -11.60 -11.51
CA PHE A 289 -2.64 -10.89 -11.09
C PHE A 289 -3.89 -11.36 -11.83
N TYR A 290 -3.79 -11.55 -13.16
CA TYR A 290 -4.88 -11.99 -14.01
C TYR A 290 -5.19 -13.50 -13.97
N GLU A 291 -4.30 -14.30 -13.37
CA GLU A 291 -4.66 -15.65 -12.96
C GLU A 291 -5.70 -15.59 -11.83
N VAL A 292 -5.59 -14.65 -10.89
CA VAL A 292 -6.48 -14.56 -9.73
C VAL A 292 -7.73 -13.71 -9.98
N VAL A 293 -7.63 -12.60 -10.72
CA VAL A 293 -8.77 -11.70 -10.98
C VAL A 293 -8.97 -11.47 -12.47
N ASN A 294 -10.21 -11.60 -12.96
CA ASN A 294 -10.48 -11.35 -14.37
C ASN A 294 -10.25 -9.86 -14.73
N PRO A 295 -9.46 -9.54 -15.78
CA PRO A 295 -9.16 -8.17 -16.19
C PRO A 295 -10.41 -7.30 -16.37
N ARG A 296 -11.49 -7.87 -16.92
CA ARG A 296 -12.75 -7.15 -17.18
C ARG A 296 -13.49 -6.75 -15.91
N LEU A 297 -13.20 -7.41 -14.79
CA LEU A 297 -13.82 -7.07 -13.50
C LEU A 297 -13.07 -5.92 -12.84
N VAL A 298 -11.74 -5.95 -12.86
CA VAL A 298 -10.91 -4.93 -12.21
C VAL A 298 -10.83 -3.63 -13.03
N SER A 299 -11.04 -3.69 -14.34
CA SER A 299 -11.03 -2.51 -15.24
C SER A 299 -12.16 -1.49 -14.99
N VAL A 300 -13.00 -1.69 -13.96
CA VAL A 300 -13.97 -0.70 -13.50
C VAL A 300 -13.32 0.42 -12.69
N PHE A 301 -12.12 0.18 -12.17
CA PHE A 301 -11.34 1.14 -11.40
C PHE A 301 -10.33 1.86 -12.28
N ASP A 302 -10.06 3.13 -11.96
CA ASP A 302 -8.82 3.77 -12.38
C ASP A 302 -7.63 3.41 -11.45
N ALA A 303 -6.43 3.90 -11.78
CA ALA A 303 -5.22 3.59 -11.02
C ALA A 303 -5.26 4.06 -9.55
N ARG A 304 -5.88 5.21 -9.27
CA ARG A 304 -6.01 5.74 -7.90
C ARG A 304 -7.07 4.97 -7.13
N GLU A 305 -8.17 4.64 -7.80
CA GLU A 305 -9.21 3.80 -7.22
C GLU A 305 -8.66 2.40 -6.87
N LEU A 306 -7.86 1.77 -7.74
CA LEU A 306 -7.25 0.46 -7.46
C LEU A 306 -6.26 0.51 -6.29
N GLU A 307 -5.45 1.57 -6.18
CA GLU A 307 -4.58 1.82 -5.03
C GLU A 307 -5.39 1.79 -3.72
N LEU A 308 -6.51 2.53 -3.67
CA LEU A 308 -7.37 2.60 -2.49
C LEU A 308 -8.01 1.25 -2.14
N VAL A 309 -8.28 0.39 -3.14
CA VAL A 309 -8.80 -0.96 -2.89
C VAL A 309 -7.72 -1.89 -2.32
N ILE A 310 -6.46 -1.75 -2.75
CA ILE A 310 -5.36 -2.63 -2.35
C ILE A 310 -4.71 -2.19 -1.02
N ALA A 311 -4.40 -0.90 -0.88
CA ALA A 311 -3.62 -0.37 0.23
C ALA A 311 -4.48 0.37 1.28
N GLY A 312 -5.72 0.73 0.95
CA GLY A 312 -6.57 1.55 1.81
C GLY A 312 -6.05 2.98 1.96
N THR A 313 -6.33 3.60 3.11
CA THR A 313 -5.85 4.95 3.45
C THR A 313 -4.97 4.91 4.71
N ALA A 314 -3.83 5.60 4.67
CA ALA A 314 -2.90 5.72 5.80
C ALA A 314 -3.22 6.89 6.75
N GLU A 315 -4.08 7.83 6.34
CA GLU A 315 -4.51 8.93 7.20
C GLU A 315 -5.72 8.51 8.02
N ILE A 316 -5.61 8.62 9.35
CA ILE A 316 -6.68 8.24 10.28
C ILE A 316 -7.53 9.46 10.63
N ASP A 317 -8.80 9.42 10.23
CA ASP A 317 -9.84 10.34 10.73
C ASP A 317 -10.32 9.87 12.12
N LEU A 318 -9.92 10.60 13.16
CA LEU A 318 -10.29 10.29 14.55
C LEU A 318 -11.78 10.41 14.82
N ILE A 319 -12.46 11.34 14.14
CA ILE A 319 -13.89 11.56 14.33
C ILE A 319 -14.63 10.37 13.73
N ASP A 320 -14.25 9.93 12.53
CA ASP A 320 -14.80 8.73 11.91
C ASP A 320 -14.54 7.48 12.74
N TRP A 321 -13.32 7.30 13.27
CA TRP A 321 -12.98 6.16 14.13
C TRP A 321 -13.87 6.10 15.37
N ARG A 322 -13.98 7.22 16.10
CA ARG A 322 -14.80 7.28 17.31
C ARG A 322 -16.28 7.05 17.02
N ASN A 323 -16.81 7.67 15.97
CA ASN A 323 -18.22 7.52 15.58
C ASN A 323 -18.58 6.08 15.16
N ASN A 324 -17.60 5.30 14.71
CA ASN A 324 -17.77 3.91 14.29
C ASN A 324 -17.24 2.90 15.32
N THR A 325 -17.02 3.31 16.57
CA THR A 325 -16.58 2.42 17.65
C THR A 325 -17.76 1.89 18.46
N GLU A 326 -17.80 0.57 18.70
CA GLU A 326 -18.71 -0.09 19.63
C GLU A 326 -18.09 -0.22 21.02
N TYR A 327 -18.85 0.05 22.07
CA TYR A 327 -18.42 -0.14 23.46
C TYR A 327 -19.20 -1.28 24.12
N ARG A 328 -18.52 -2.08 24.95
CA ARG A 328 -19.12 -3.27 25.61
C ARG A 328 -18.75 -3.36 27.09
N SER A 329 -19.48 -4.22 27.79
CA SER A 329 -19.19 -4.61 29.19
C SER A 329 -19.17 -3.42 30.16
N GLY A 330 -20.08 -2.46 29.95
CA GLY A 330 -20.25 -1.27 30.79
C GLY A 330 -19.46 -0.04 30.32
N TYR A 331 -18.65 -0.15 29.27
CA TYR A 331 -18.13 1.02 28.57
C TYR A 331 -19.17 1.62 27.64
N HIS A 332 -19.11 2.95 27.50
CA HIS A 332 -19.88 3.78 26.60
C HIS A 332 -19.07 5.05 26.31
N ASP A 333 -19.44 5.84 25.30
CA ASP A 333 -18.64 6.96 24.80
C ASP A 333 -18.31 8.03 25.87
N SER A 334 -19.23 8.24 26.83
CA SER A 334 -19.05 9.17 27.94
C SER A 334 -18.39 8.56 29.19
N HIS A 335 -17.98 7.29 29.16
CA HIS A 335 -17.28 6.66 30.28
C HIS A 335 -15.87 7.24 30.41
N ALA A 336 -15.42 7.54 31.64
CA ALA A 336 -14.14 8.23 31.89
C ALA A 336 -12.94 7.56 31.19
N VAL A 337 -12.79 6.24 31.35
CA VAL A 337 -11.73 5.46 30.68
C VAL A 337 -11.77 5.57 29.14
N ILE A 338 -12.96 5.66 28.54
CA ILE A 338 -13.12 5.80 27.09
C ILE A 338 -12.76 7.22 26.64
N GLN A 339 -13.13 8.25 27.41
CA GLN A 339 -12.69 9.61 27.15
C GLN A 339 -11.16 9.71 27.21
N TRP A 340 -10.53 9.08 28.21
CA TRP A 340 -9.07 9.01 28.33
C TRP A 340 -8.42 8.28 27.17
N PHE A 341 -9.03 7.18 26.70
CA PHE A 341 -8.58 6.47 25.51
C PHE A 341 -8.55 7.38 24.28
N TRP A 342 -9.62 8.12 24.00
CA TRP A 342 -9.64 9.03 22.85
C TRP A 342 -8.68 10.21 23.02
N CYS A 343 -8.54 10.76 24.22
CA CYS A 343 -7.51 11.77 24.50
C CYS A 343 -6.09 11.22 24.29
N ALA A 344 -5.83 9.95 24.62
CA ALA A 344 -4.55 9.31 24.34
C ALA A 344 -4.31 9.17 22.82
N ILE A 345 -5.32 8.76 22.05
CA ILE A 345 -5.22 8.65 20.59
C ILE A 345 -5.02 10.02 19.92
N GLU A 346 -5.67 11.07 20.41
CA GLU A 346 -5.45 12.43 19.93
C GLU A 346 -3.99 12.87 20.12
N ARG A 347 -3.36 12.44 21.22
CA ARG A 347 -1.93 12.68 21.51
C ARG A 347 -0.98 11.82 20.69
N PHE A 348 -1.42 10.66 20.19
CA PHE A 348 -0.59 9.80 19.35
C PHE A 348 -0.28 10.47 18.01
N SER A 349 0.93 10.22 17.50
CA SER A 349 1.27 10.49 16.09
C SER A 349 0.45 9.60 15.16
N ASN A 350 0.36 9.95 13.87
CA ASN A 350 -0.34 9.10 12.90
C ASN A 350 0.26 7.68 12.85
N GLU A 351 1.57 7.55 12.95
CA GLU A 351 2.26 6.25 13.02
C GLU A 351 1.81 5.40 14.21
N GLN A 352 1.77 6.00 15.41
CA GLN A 352 1.28 5.31 16.61
C GLN A 352 -0.20 4.91 16.50
N ARG A 353 -1.02 5.73 15.83
CA ARG A 353 -2.43 5.39 15.54
C ARG A 353 -2.55 4.20 14.58
N LEU A 354 -1.73 4.16 13.52
CA LEU A 354 -1.69 3.04 12.58
C LEU A 354 -1.21 1.75 13.25
N ARG A 355 -0.21 1.82 14.15
CA ARG A 355 0.22 0.66 14.94
C ARG A 355 -0.87 0.18 15.90
N LEU A 356 -1.62 1.07 16.54
CA LEU A 356 -2.77 0.69 17.35
C LEU A 356 -3.86 0.03 16.50
N LEU A 357 -4.11 0.54 15.30
CA LEU A 357 -5.03 -0.08 14.35
C LEU A 357 -4.57 -1.48 13.99
N GLN A 358 -3.28 -1.66 13.69
CA GLN A 358 -2.67 -2.96 13.39
C GLN A 358 -2.80 -3.92 14.56
N PHE A 359 -2.48 -3.48 15.77
CA PHE A 359 -2.64 -4.27 17.00
C PHE A 359 -4.07 -4.82 17.13
N VAL A 360 -5.08 -4.00 16.88
CA VAL A 360 -6.49 -4.38 17.10
C VAL A 360 -7.13 -5.08 15.91
N THR A 361 -6.66 -4.85 14.68
CA THR A 361 -7.34 -5.30 13.45
C THR A 361 -6.48 -6.21 12.56
N GLY A 362 -5.18 -6.33 12.85
CA GLY A 362 -4.22 -7.06 12.01
C GLY A 362 -3.79 -6.33 10.74
N THR A 363 -4.18 -5.05 10.55
CA THR A 363 -3.77 -4.22 9.41
C THR A 363 -3.50 -2.78 9.84
N SER A 364 -2.49 -2.16 9.23
CA SER A 364 -2.09 -0.76 9.42
C SER A 364 -2.88 0.22 8.56
N SER A 365 -3.87 -0.22 7.78
CA SER A 365 -4.61 0.64 6.86
C SER A 365 -6.11 0.67 7.15
N VAL A 366 -6.76 1.80 6.88
CA VAL A 366 -8.21 1.95 6.98
C VAL A 366 -8.83 1.71 5.60
N PRO A 367 -9.96 0.98 5.48
CA PRO A 367 -10.71 0.94 4.23
C PRO A 367 -11.06 2.35 3.76
N TYR A 368 -11.01 2.62 2.46
CA TYR A 368 -11.33 3.95 1.94
C TYR A 368 -12.74 4.45 2.32
N GLU A 369 -13.69 3.53 2.48
CA GLU A 369 -15.05 3.81 2.95
C GLU A 369 -15.10 4.31 4.41
N GLY A 370 -13.98 4.24 5.14
CA GLY A 370 -13.82 4.65 6.53
C GLY A 370 -13.98 3.49 7.52
N PHE A 371 -13.97 3.83 8.81
CA PHE A 371 -14.05 2.86 9.91
C PHE A 371 -15.38 2.08 9.96
N SER A 372 -16.43 2.62 9.33
CA SER A 372 -17.72 1.92 9.18
C SER A 372 -17.62 0.65 8.33
N ALA A 373 -16.64 0.58 7.43
CA ALA A 373 -16.42 -0.52 6.49
C ALA A 373 -15.35 -1.51 6.96
N LEU A 374 -14.87 -1.37 8.21
CA LEU A 374 -13.98 -2.37 8.79
C LEU A 374 -14.58 -3.77 8.69
N ARG A 375 -13.72 -4.75 8.39
CA ARG A 375 -14.10 -6.15 8.27
C ARG A 375 -13.46 -6.97 9.36
N GLY A 376 -14.22 -7.94 9.85
CA GLY A 376 -13.77 -9.00 10.72
C GLY A 376 -13.81 -10.35 10.00
N SER A 377 -13.76 -11.41 10.78
CA SER A 377 -13.79 -12.81 10.36
C SER A 377 -14.94 -13.21 9.43
N THR A 378 -16.14 -12.73 9.75
CA THR A 378 -17.40 -13.13 9.13
C THR A 378 -18.03 -12.00 8.31
N GLY A 379 -17.23 -11.02 7.88
CA GLY A 379 -17.70 -9.87 7.10
C GLY A 379 -17.62 -8.54 7.87
N PRO A 380 -18.51 -7.57 7.61
CA PRO A 380 -18.46 -6.24 8.23
C PRO A 380 -18.45 -6.32 9.76
N ARG A 381 -17.47 -5.64 10.39
CA ARG A 381 -17.27 -5.63 11.84
C ARG A 381 -16.60 -4.33 12.27
N LYS A 382 -17.33 -3.53 13.06
CA LYS A 382 -16.83 -2.29 13.64
C LYS A 382 -15.69 -2.54 14.63
N PHE A 383 -14.87 -1.50 14.82
CA PHE A 383 -13.92 -1.44 15.92
C PHE A 383 -14.68 -1.50 17.25
N CYS A 384 -14.19 -2.28 18.22
CA CYS A 384 -14.88 -2.51 19.48
C CYS A 384 -13.93 -2.36 20.67
N ILE A 385 -14.36 -1.65 21.71
CA ILE A 385 -13.65 -1.58 22.99
C ILE A 385 -14.51 -2.27 24.05
N GLU A 386 -13.95 -3.29 24.68
CA GLU A 386 -14.61 -4.06 25.72
C GLU A 386 -13.88 -3.89 27.05
N LYS A 387 -14.62 -3.55 28.11
CA LYS A 387 -14.07 -3.52 29.46
C LYS A 387 -13.68 -4.93 29.89
N TRP A 388 -12.38 -5.17 30.09
CA TRP A 388 -11.89 -6.48 30.47
C TRP A 388 -10.57 -6.39 31.25
N GLY A 389 -10.34 -7.31 32.19
CA GLY A 389 -9.06 -7.43 32.90
C GLY A 389 -8.98 -6.63 34.20
N LYS A 390 -7.79 -6.59 34.80
CA LYS A 390 -7.49 -5.87 36.03
C LYS A 390 -6.79 -4.54 35.71
N PRO A 391 -6.86 -3.51 36.56
CA PRO A 391 -6.22 -2.21 36.32
C PRO A 391 -4.72 -2.25 36.01
N ASN A 392 -4.00 -3.31 36.38
CA ASN A 392 -2.57 -3.45 36.11
C ASN A 392 -2.24 -4.25 34.83
N SER A 393 -3.25 -4.90 34.23
CA SER A 393 -3.10 -5.69 33.01
C SER A 393 -2.75 -4.80 31.81
N LEU A 394 -2.03 -5.34 30.82
CA LEU A 394 -1.92 -4.72 29.51
C LEU A 394 -3.23 -4.86 28.73
N PRO A 395 -3.54 -3.93 27.82
CA PRO A 395 -4.65 -4.13 26.89
C PRO A 395 -4.32 -5.31 25.97
N ARG A 396 -5.35 -5.99 25.50
CA ARG A 396 -5.21 -7.13 24.58
C ARG A 396 -6.11 -6.96 23.37
N ALA A 397 -5.72 -7.53 22.25
CA ALA A 397 -6.48 -7.44 21.01
C ALA A 397 -7.00 -8.80 20.55
N HIS A 398 -8.16 -8.77 19.89
CA HIS A 398 -8.72 -9.91 19.17
C HIS A 398 -8.99 -9.46 17.73
N THR A 399 -7.98 -9.59 16.87
CA THR A 399 -7.99 -9.07 15.49
C THR A 399 -9.15 -9.61 14.67
N CYS A 400 -9.53 -10.88 14.87
CA CYS A 400 -10.71 -11.52 14.28
C CYS A 400 -12.01 -10.71 14.44
N PHE A 401 -12.16 -9.98 15.56
CA PHE A 401 -13.37 -9.25 15.91
C PHE A 401 -13.18 -7.72 15.95
N ASN A 402 -12.00 -7.23 15.56
CA ASN A 402 -11.60 -5.83 15.69
C ASN A 402 -11.81 -5.30 17.12
N ARG A 403 -11.51 -6.14 18.12
CA ARG A 403 -11.81 -5.86 19.54
C ARG A 403 -10.56 -5.60 20.35
N LEU A 404 -10.57 -4.48 21.06
CA LEU A 404 -9.62 -4.12 22.12
C LEU A 404 -10.24 -4.42 23.49
N ASP A 405 -9.66 -5.37 24.21
CA ASP A 405 -9.93 -5.60 25.62
C ASP A 405 -9.15 -4.54 26.41
N LEU A 406 -9.86 -3.53 26.92
CA LEU A 406 -9.28 -2.39 27.62
C LEU A 406 -9.57 -2.48 29.13
N PRO A 407 -8.53 -2.57 29.98
CA PRO A 407 -8.71 -2.56 31.43
C PRO A 407 -9.24 -1.25 31.99
N PRO A 408 -9.96 -1.29 33.13
CA PRO A 408 -10.42 -0.09 33.82
C PRO A 408 -9.27 0.57 34.58
N TYR A 409 -8.37 1.21 33.83
CA TYR A 409 -7.23 1.93 34.38
C TYR A 409 -7.69 3.02 35.36
N PRO A 410 -6.92 3.28 36.44
CA PRO A 410 -7.32 4.21 37.48
C PRO A 410 -7.07 5.68 37.09
N THR A 411 -6.13 5.93 36.17
CA THR A 411 -5.74 7.29 35.73
C THR A 411 -5.50 7.34 34.22
N PRO A 412 -5.64 8.51 33.57
CA PRO A 412 -5.34 8.68 32.15
C PRO A 412 -3.87 8.43 31.82
N GLU A 413 -2.94 8.71 32.74
CA GLU A 413 -1.50 8.46 32.56
C GLU A 413 -1.22 6.96 32.46
N THR A 414 -1.77 6.15 33.37
CA THR A 414 -1.61 4.69 33.32
C THR A 414 -2.21 4.11 32.04
N LEU A 415 -3.35 4.63 31.58
CA LEU A 415 -3.93 4.22 30.30
C LEU A 415 -2.98 4.53 29.14
N TYR A 416 -2.46 5.76 29.08
CA TYR A 416 -1.57 6.19 28.00
C TYR A 416 -0.31 5.32 27.95
N GLU A 417 0.35 5.12 29.09
CA GLU A 417 1.57 4.29 29.18
C GLU A 417 1.31 2.84 28.77
N LYS A 418 0.25 2.21 29.31
CA LYS A 418 -0.09 0.81 29.01
C LYS A 418 -0.53 0.61 27.56
N LEU A 419 -1.25 1.58 26.99
CA LEU A 419 -1.65 1.55 25.59
C LEU A 419 -0.45 1.73 24.67
N LEU A 420 0.43 2.68 24.96
CA LEU A 420 1.64 2.91 24.18
C LEU A 420 2.56 1.70 24.21
N LEU A 421 2.80 1.13 25.40
CA LEU A 421 3.60 -0.07 25.58
C LEU A 421 3.06 -1.25 24.76
N ALA A 422 1.76 -1.53 24.86
CA ALA A 422 1.14 -2.60 24.10
C ALA A 422 1.22 -2.39 22.57
N VAL A 423 1.24 -1.15 22.11
CA VAL A 423 1.35 -0.81 20.67
C VAL A 423 2.80 -0.90 20.19
N GLU A 424 3.78 -0.53 21.01
CA GLU A 424 5.21 -0.55 20.65
C GLU A 424 5.86 -1.93 20.80
N GLU A 425 5.39 -2.76 21.73
CA GLU A 425 5.87 -4.14 21.92
C GLU A 425 5.34 -5.14 20.87
N THR A 426 4.46 -4.71 19.95
CA THR A 426 3.91 -5.57 18.88
C THR A 426 4.93 -6.04 17.84
N ASN A 427 6.17 -5.52 17.85
CA ASN A 427 7.28 -6.11 17.09
C ASN A 427 7.75 -7.46 17.67
N THR A 428 7.20 -7.89 18.81
CA THR A 428 7.72 -9.01 19.63
C THR A 428 6.66 -10.05 20.01
N PHE A 429 5.59 -10.22 19.22
CA PHE A 429 4.57 -11.27 19.44
C PHE A 429 5.09 -12.73 19.42
N GLY A 430 6.40 -12.94 19.40
CA GLY A 430 7.07 -14.24 19.46
C GLY A 430 7.98 -14.45 20.67
N ILE A 431 7.80 -13.78 21.81
CA ILE A 431 8.51 -14.16 23.05
C ILE A 431 7.58 -14.04 24.27
N GLU A 432 6.79 -15.10 24.52
CA GLU A 432 6.64 -15.72 25.84
C GLU A 432 6.17 -17.17 25.69
#